data_AF-A0A3L6RLI8-F1
#
_entry.id   AF-A0A3L6RLI8-F1
#
_cell.length_a   1.000
_cell.length_b   1.000
_cell.length_c   1.000
_cell.angle_alpha   90.00
_cell.angle_beta   90.00
_cell.angle_gamma   90.00
#
_symmetry.space_group_name_H-M   'P 1'
#
loop_
_entity.id
_entity.type
_entity.pdbx_description
1 polymer ?
#
loop_
_entity_poly.entity_id
_entity_poly.type
_entity_poly.pdbx_seq_one_letter_code
_entity_poly.pdbx_strand_id
1 'polypeptide(L)'
;MRWPSLAAAERWAVAVQRSGCEPDGHGLLPASSTIWRRTSGVSVAPDTGKAFVSTWMPQIGWKMYSIKSVAQTVRQMAFHGANVERAMGSVVRMGPCGGGGGGARDVDTRGVDRVARVAVRHGDAVHAVSVLYERGRRQEWTDLWGGPGGELAEICLRPGEHLTSVEGHCGEFEGSFVVRALTLVSNRRAYGPYGRPGPDGVPFALPAAGGRILGFHARSGRHLDAIGTYVMVEQRQPR
;
A
#
# COMPACT_ATOMS: atom_id res chain seq x y z
N MET A 1 -9.21 17.41 -25.05
CA MET A 1 -8.60 18.32 -24.05
C MET A 1 -7.27 17.70 -23.62
N ARG A 2 -6.21 18.51 -23.59
CA ARG A 2 -4.81 18.08 -23.48
C ARG A 2 -4.51 17.59 -22.07
N TRP A 3 -3.97 16.37 -21.96
CA TRP A 3 -3.45 15.76 -20.74
C TRP A 3 -2.50 16.71 -19.98
N PRO A 4 -2.36 16.60 -18.64
CA PRO A 4 -1.25 17.22 -17.96
C PRO A 4 0.06 16.64 -18.53
N SER A 5 1.04 17.50 -18.79
CA SER A 5 2.38 17.05 -19.21
C SER A 5 2.96 16.12 -18.14
N LEU A 6 3.73 15.11 -18.55
CA LEU A 6 4.51 14.23 -17.66
C LEU A 6 5.22 15.01 -16.53
N ALA A 7 5.72 16.21 -16.86
CA ALA A 7 6.36 17.12 -15.92
C ALA A 7 5.49 17.58 -14.73
N ALA A 8 4.15 17.62 -14.86
CA ALA A 8 3.24 17.98 -13.77
C ALA A 8 3.03 16.80 -12.81
N ALA A 9 2.95 15.57 -13.36
CA ALA A 9 2.91 14.34 -12.58
C ALA A 9 4.23 14.08 -11.84
N GLU A 10 5.37 14.32 -12.50
CA GLU A 10 6.69 14.20 -11.90
C GLU A 10 6.94 15.25 -10.81
N ARG A 11 6.54 16.52 -11.03
CA ARG A 11 6.61 17.57 -9.99
C ARG A 11 5.75 17.24 -8.79
N TRP A 12 4.62 16.55 -9.00
CA TRP A 12 3.76 16.10 -7.91
C TRP A 12 4.39 14.96 -7.11
N ALA A 13 4.92 13.93 -7.77
CA ALA A 13 5.64 12.85 -7.09
C ALA A 13 6.82 13.39 -6.26
N VAL A 14 7.57 14.36 -6.78
CA VAL A 14 8.70 15.00 -6.08
C VAL A 14 8.26 15.89 -4.91
N ALA A 15 7.13 16.60 -5.02
CA ALA A 15 6.60 17.44 -3.94
C ALA A 15 6.12 16.59 -2.75
N VAL A 16 5.44 15.48 -3.01
CA VAL A 16 4.94 14.54 -1.99
C VAL A 16 6.06 13.73 -1.35
N GLN A 17 7.15 13.45 -2.08
CA GLN A 17 8.34 12.80 -1.51
C GLN A 17 9.06 13.70 -0.48
N ARG A 18 8.93 15.03 -0.59
CA ARG A 18 9.68 16.02 0.21
C ARG A 18 8.96 16.49 1.48
N SER A 19 7.66 16.28 1.60
CA SER A 19 6.81 16.67 2.75
C SER A 19 6.75 15.62 3.87
N GLY A 20 7.66 14.64 3.86
CA GLY A 20 7.60 13.46 4.72
C GLY A 20 7.32 13.77 6.20
N CYS A 21 6.28 13.14 6.76
CA CYS A 21 6.06 13.09 8.20
C CYS A 21 7.30 12.54 8.90
N GLU A 22 7.95 13.36 9.73
CA GLU A 22 8.97 12.90 10.65
C GLU A 22 8.37 11.90 11.64
N PRO A 23 8.98 10.72 11.83
CA PRO A 23 8.73 9.91 13.01
C PRO A 23 9.38 10.60 14.20
N ASP A 24 8.59 10.91 15.23
CA ASP A 24 9.09 11.42 16.51
C ASP A 24 10.28 10.59 16.99
N GLY A 25 11.37 11.31 17.27
CA GLY A 25 12.70 10.77 17.40
C GLY A 25 12.88 9.74 18.52
N HIS A 26 13.70 8.75 18.22
CA HIS A 26 14.55 8.09 19.21
C HIS A 26 15.98 8.15 18.68
N GLY A 27 16.82 8.93 19.37
CA GLY A 27 18.25 8.98 19.11
C GLY A 27 18.96 7.70 19.56
N LEU A 28 19.99 7.31 18.80
CA LEU A 28 21.35 7.01 19.27
C LEU A 28 22.24 6.62 18.06
N LEU A 29 23.39 7.29 17.96
CA LEU A 29 24.53 7.07 17.03
C LEU A 29 25.39 5.87 17.50
N PRO A 30 26.52 5.50 16.83
CA PRO A 30 26.87 5.56 15.40
C PRO A 30 27.34 4.20 14.85
N ALA A 31 27.56 4.17 13.53
CA ALA A 31 28.20 3.08 12.80
C ALA A 31 29.72 2.97 13.10
N SER A 32 30.26 1.76 12.97
CA SER A 32 31.58 1.58 12.36
C SER A 32 31.64 0.28 11.55
N SER A 33 32.28 0.42 10.40
CA SER A 33 32.43 -0.46 9.24
C SER A 33 33.09 -1.81 9.50
N THR A 34 32.83 -2.80 8.64
CA THR A 34 33.92 -3.50 7.90
C THR A 34 33.35 -4.20 6.65
N ILE A 35 33.93 -3.85 5.51
CA ILE A 35 33.71 -4.45 4.19
C ILE A 35 34.61 -5.69 4.05
N TRP A 36 34.07 -6.80 3.55
CA TRP A 36 34.87 -7.82 2.86
C TRP A 36 34.17 -8.25 1.56
N ARG A 37 34.81 -7.95 0.42
CA ARG A 37 34.58 -8.68 -0.83
C ARG A 37 35.45 -9.94 -0.79
N ARG A 38 34.92 -11.07 -1.24
CA ARG A 38 35.71 -12.06 -1.97
C ARG A 38 34.84 -12.92 -2.88
N THR A 39 35.40 -13.12 -4.06
CA THR A 39 34.95 -13.84 -5.24
C THR A 39 34.87 -15.34 -5.01
N SER A 40 33.76 -15.97 -5.40
CA SER A 40 33.69 -17.42 -5.63
C SER A 40 34.15 -17.71 -7.05
N GLY A 41 35.33 -18.34 -7.18
CA GLY A 41 35.76 -18.99 -8.41
C GLY A 41 35.31 -20.45 -8.40
N VAL A 42 34.80 -20.93 -9.54
CA VAL A 42 34.49 -22.34 -9.78
C VAL A 42 35.66 -22.94 -10.54
N SER A 43 36.14 -24.12 -10.14
CA SER A 43 37.09 -24.90 -10.94
C SER A 43 36.58 -26.34 -11.03
N VAL A 44 36.71 -26.92 -12.22
CA VAL A 44 36.23 -28.26 -12.57
C VAL A 44 37.45 -29.15 -12.79
N ALA A 45 37.53 -30.29 -12.09
CA ALA A 45 38.52 -31.32 -12.36
C ALA A 45 37.97 -32.32 -13.41
N PRO A 46 38.82 -32.85 -14.30
CA PRO A 46 38.40 -33.77 -15.34
C PRO A 46 38.20 -35.17 -14.76
N ASP A 47 37.14 -35.82 -15.24
CA ASP A 47 36.65 -37.14 -14.84
C ASP A 47 35.77 -37.21 -13.58
N THR A 48 34.71 -38.02 -13.68
CA THR A 48 33.61 -38.31 -12.71
C THR A 48 32.41 -37.36 -12.55
N GLY A 49 32.37 -36.16 -13.16
CA GLY A 49 31.09 -35.43 -13.37
C GLY A 49 30.25 -35.12 -12.11
N LYS A 50 30.88 -34.85 -10.96
CA LYS A 50 30.19 -34.40 -9.73
C LYS A 50 30.80 -33.10 -9.19
N ALA A 51 29.95 -32.14 -8.87
CA ALA A 51 30.35 -30.87 -8.24
C ALA A 51 30.29 -31.00 -6.71
N PHE A 52 31.28 -30.42 -6.01
CA PHE A 52 31.34 -30.35 -4.55
C PHE A 52 31.49 -28.89 -4.12
N VAL A 53 30.88 -28.53 -2.99
CA VAL A 53 31.14 -27.26 -2.30
C VAL A 53 31.67 -27.61 -0.91
N SER A 54 32.88 -27.15 -0.59
CA SER A 54 33.48 -27.36 0.73
C SER A 54 33.28 -26.12 1.60
N THR A 55 32.66 -26.29 2.77
CA THR A 55 32.72 -25.31 3.86
C THR A 55 33.39 -25.97 5.05
N TRP A 56 34.48 -25.37 5.51
CA TRP A 56 35.23 -25.77 6.70
C TRP A 56 34.46 -25.38 7.97
N MET A 57 34.26 -26.32 8.89
CA MET A 57 33.85 -26.05 10.27
C MET A 57 34.81 -26.81 11.20
N PRO A 58 35.58 -26.15 12.08
CA PRO A 58 36.47 -26.84 13.00
C PRO A 58 35.64 -27.34 14.20
N GLN A 59 35.94 -28.55 14.67
CA GLN A 59 35.81 -29.06 16.06
C GLN A 59 35.09 -30.42 16.29
N ILE A 60 34.62 -31.21 15.30
CA ILE A 60 34.07 -32.55 15.60
C ILE A 60 34.52 -33.59 14.56
N GLY A 61 35.09 -34.70 15.04
CA GLY A 61 35.65 -35.79 14.23
C GLY A 61 34.65 -36.57 13.39
N TRP A 62 35.19 -37.45 12.53
CA TRP A 62 34.47 -38.22 11.53
C TRP A 62 33.34 -39.08 12.13
N LYS A 63 32.09 -38.75 11.83
CA LYS A 63 30.95 -39.66 11.99
C LYS A 63 30.27 -39.88 10.65
N MET A 64 30.14 -41.15 10.29
CA MET A 64 29.45 -41.61 9.09
C MET A 64 27.94 -41.67 9.39
N TYR A 65 27.14 -40.84 8.71
CA TYR A 65 25.69 -40.91 8.79
C TYR A 65 25.13 -41.61 7.55
N SER A 66 24.27 -42.60 7.74
CA SER A 66 23.56 -43.32 6.68
C SER A 66 22.62 -42.38 5.90
N ILE A 67 22.53 -42.59 4.58
CA ILE A 67 21.80 -41.78 3.58
C ILE A 67 20.32 -41.50 3.93
N LYS A 68 19.70 -42.27 4.84
CA LYS A 68 18.33 -41.99 5.30
C LYS A 68 18.20 -40.76 6.21
N SER A 69 19.30 -40.25 6.79
CA SER A 69 19.26 -39.11 7.72
C SER A 69 19.24 -37.74 7.03
N VAL A 70 19.81 -37.61 5.82
CA VAL A 70 19.84 -36.31 5.11
C VAL A 70 18.43 -35.95 4.60
N ALA A 71 17.64 -36.95 4.22
CA ALA A 71 16.26 -36.75 3.78
C ALA A 71 15.34 -36.25 4.92
N GLN A 72 15.58 -36.65 6.17
CA GLN A 72 14.83 -36.13 7.32
C GLN A 72 15.22 -34.68 7.65
N THR A 73 16.50 -34.32 7.53
CA THR A 73 16.94 -32.94 7.78
C THR A 73 16.54 -31.97 6.66
N VAL A 74 16.51 -32.41 5.40
CA VAL A 74 16.00 -31.58 4.28
C VAL A 74 14.47 -31.40 4.38
N ARG A 75 13.74 -32.40 4.90
CA ARG A 75 12.32 -32.22 5.26
C ARG A 75 12.11 -31.22 6.40
N GLN A 76 13.10 -31.03 7.26
CA GLN A 76 13.03 -30.10 8.40
C GLN A 76 13.47 -28.66 8.04
N MET A 77 14.27 -28.48 6.99
CA MET A 77 14.59 -27.17 6.42
C MET A 77 13.50 -26.63 5.48
N ALA A 78 12.66 -27.50 4.90
CA ALA A 78 11.49 -27.08 4.13
C ALA A 78 10.33 -26.56 5.03
N PHE A 79 10.41 -26.72 6.35
CA PHE A 79 9.36 -26.33 7.30
C PHE A 79 9.46 -24.88 7.82
N HIS A 80 10.48 -24.11 7.40
CA HIS A 80 10.63 -22.70 7.77
C HIS A 80 10.78 -21.75 6.56
N GLY A 81 10.54 -22.24 5.34
CA GLY A 81 10.27 -21.38 4.20
C GLY A 81 8.86 -20.82 4.35
N ALA A 82 8.77 -19.62 4.93
CA ALA A 82 7.55 -18.86 5.16
C ALA A 82 6.42 -19.19 4.17
N ASN A 83 5.52 -20.09 4.59
CA ASN A 83 4.16 -20.13 4.10
C ASN A 83 3.52 -18.82 4.56
N VAL A 84 3.75 -17.75 3.81
CA VAL A 84 2.79 -16.66 3.77
C VAL A 84 1.63 -17.21 2.94
N GLU A 85 0.86 -18.12 3.54
CA GLU A 85 -0.53 -18.30 3.15
C GLU A 85 -1.16 -16.93 3.32
N ARG A 86 -1.14 -16.15 2.23
CA ARG A 86 -1.86 -14.90 2.13
C ARG A 86 -3.30 -15.32 2.39
N ALA A 87 -3.79 -15.02 3.59
CA ALA A 87 -5.11 -15.41 4.04
C ALA A 87 -6.10 -15.17 2.89
N MET A 88 -6.90 -16.19 2.57
CA MET A 88 -7.90 -16.20 1.51
C MET A 88 -9.03 -15.21 1.87
N GLY A 89 -8.70 -13.92 1.87
CA GLY A 89 -9.65 -12.83 2.05
C GLY A 89 -10.33 -12.53 0.73
N SER A 90 -11.64 -12.33 0.75
CA SER A 90 -12.37 -11.84 -0.42
C SER A 90 -12.23 -10.32 -0.48
N VAL A 91 -12.13 -9.78 -1.70
CA VAL A 91 -12.15 -8.33 -1.94
C VAL A 91 -13.53 -7.95 -2.45
N VAL A 92 -14.21 -7.07 -1.71
CA VAL A 92 -15.54 -6.53 -2.04
C VAL A 92 -15.39 -5.10 -2.55
N ARG A 93 -16.09 -4.76 -3.63
CA ARG A 93 -16.12 -3.40 -4.19
C ARG A 93 -17.37 -2.67 -3.71
N MET A 94 -17.20 -1.53 -3.06
CA MET A 94 -18.28 -0.69 -2.52
C MET A 94 -18.34 0.67 -3.24
N GLY A 95 -19.55 1.20 -3.40
CA GLY A 95 -19.81 2.47 -4.09
C GLY A 95 -19.69 2.39 -5.63
N PRO A 96 -19.39 3.51 -6.33
CA PRO A 96 -18.93 4.78 -5.77
C PRO A 96 -20.09 5.67 -5.29
N CYS A 97 -19.81 6.55 -4.33
CA CYS A 97 -20.71 7.61 -3.87
C CYS A 97 -20.26 8.94 -4.48
N GLY A 98 -21.18 9.68 -5.10
CA GLY A 98 -20.89 10.94 -5.79
C GLY A 98 -21.69 11.10 -7.07
N GLY A 99 -21.19 11.97 -7.97
CA GLY A 99 -21.83 12.29 -9.23
C GLY A 99 -21.38 11.43 -10.41
N GLY A 100 -22.11 11.56 -11.52
CA GLY A 100 -21.84 10.88 -12.78
C GLY A 100 -20.74 11.52 -13.65
N GLY A 101 -20.15 12.66 -13.23
CA GLY A 101 -19.10 13.35 -13.97
C GLY A 101 -17.75 12.62 -13.99
N GLY A 102 -16.75 13.22 -14.64
CA GLY A 102 -15.38 12.72 -14.66
C GLY A 102 -15.14 11.42 -15.44
N GLY A 103 -13.87 10.97 -15.43
CA GLY A 103 -13.44 9.68 -15.97
C GLY A 103 -13.23 8.64 -14.86
N ALA A 104 -13.45 7.36 -15.18
CA ALA A 104 -13.23 6.28 -14.22
C ALA A 104 -11.76 6.15 -13.84
N ARG A 105 -11.51 5.92 -12.56
CA ARG A 105 -10.20 5.65 -11.96
C ARG A 105 -10.32 4.40 -11.11
N ASP A 106 -9.35 3.52 -11.23
CA ASP A 106 -9.39 2.24 -10.55
C ASP A 106 -7.98 1.80 -10.20
N VAL A 107 -7.81 1.21 -9.02
CA VAL A 107 -6.54 0.61 -8.60
C VAL A 107 -6.58 -0.89 -8.89
N ASP A 108 -5.51 -1.43 -9.47
CA ASP A 108 -5.35 -2.89 -9.47
C ASP A 108 -5.09 -3.36 -8.05
N THR A 109 -6.07 -4.02 -7.43
CA THR A 109 -5.96 -4.51 -6.04
C THR A 109 -5.01 -5.69 -5.90
N ARG A 110 -4.57 -6.31 -7.00
CA ARG A 110 -3.66 -7.47 -6.96
C ARG A 110 -2.32 -7.11 -6.36
N GLY A 111 -1.93 -7.82 -5.30
CA GLY A 111 -0.65 -7.59 -4.64
C GLY A 111 -0.58 -6.29 -3.83
N VAL A 112 -1.69 -5.57 -3.63
CA VAL A 112 -1.76 -4.53 -2.60
C VAL A 112 -1.74 -5.20 -1.24
N ASP A 113 -0.80 -4.81 -0.39
CA ASP A 113 -0.73 -5.27 0.99
C ASP A 113 -1.49 -4.31 1.92
N ARG A 114 -1.32 -2.99 1.74
CA ARG A 114 -2.08 -1.94 2.43
C ARG A 114 -2.00 -0.57 1.75
N VAL A 115 -2.94 0.29 2.13
CA VAL A 115 -2.81 1.75 1.99
C VAL A 115 -1.80 2.23 3.02
N ALA A 116 -0.77 2.95 2.58
CA ALA A 116 0.25 3.53 3.47
C ALA A 116 0.01 5.03 3.71
N ARG A 117 -0.35 5.76 2.65
CA ARG A 117 -0.66 7.19 2.72
C ARG A 117 -1.82 7.55 1.81
N VAL A 118 -2.52 8.61 2.17
CA VAL A 118 -3.53 9.24 1.32
C VAL A 118 -3.24 10.73 1.26
N ALA A 119 -3.15 11.27 0.05
CA ALA A 119 -3.01 12.69 -0.21
C ALA A 119 -4.37 13.21 -0.69
N VAL A 120 -4.93 14.21 -0.02
CA VAL A 120 -6.23 14.81 -0.34
C VAL A 120 -6.03 16.28 -0.65
N ARG A 121 -6.44 16.71 -1.84
CA ARG A 121 -6.56 18.14 -2.16
C ARG A 121 -7.97 18.61 -1.90
N HIS A 122 -8.14 19.65 -1.09
CA HIS A 122 -9.47 20.12 -0.70
C HIS A 122 -9.54 21.64 -0.54
N GLY A 123 -10.76 22.16 -0.55
CA GLY A 123 -11.10 23.56 -0.29
C GLY A 123 -12.55 23.60 0.18
N ASP A 124 -13.43 24.26 -0.56
CA ASP A 124 -14.87 24.09 -0.34
C ASP A 124 -15.39 22.74 -0.83
N ALA A 125 -14.68 22.05 -1.73
CA ALA A 125 -14.95 20.67 -2.15
C ALA A 125 -13.67 19.82 -2.13
N VAL A 126 -13.78 18.51 -2.38
CA VAL A 126 -12.63 17.64 -2.61
C VAL A 126 -12.20 17.78 -4.07
N HIS A 127 -11.03 18.37 -4.29
CA HIS A 127 -10.48 18.59 -5.63
C HIS A 127 -9.83 17.34 -6.19
N ALA A 128 -9.05 16.62 -5.38
CA ALA A 128 -8.39 15.40 -5.83
C ALA A 128 -7.96 14.50 -4.67
N VAL A 129 -7.71 13.23 -5.01
CA VAL A 129 -7.09 12.25 -4.11
C VAL A 129 -5.95 11.54 -4.84
N SER A 130 -4.90 11.20 -4.12
CA SER A 130 -3.93 10.19 -4.54
C SER A 130 -3.57 9.30 -3.35
N VAL A 131 -3.20 8.05 -3.63
CA VAL A 131 -3.01 7.02 -2.61
C VAL A 131 -1.67 6.32 -2.82
N LEU A 132 -0.90 6.18 -1.74
CA LEU A 132 0.32 5.40 -1.71
C LEU A 132 0.00 3.99 -1.25
N TYR A 133 0.23 3.02 -2.11
CA TYR A 133 0.06 1.61 -1.82
C TYR A 133 1.40 0.93 -1.53
N GLU A 134 1.40 0.05 -0.53
CA GLU A 134 2.47 -0.92 -0.32
C GLU A 134 2.16 -2.20 -1.10
N ARG A 135 3.10 -2.64 -1.94
CA ARG A 135 3.06 -3.88 -2.72
C ARG A 135 4.35 -4.65 -2.55
N GLY A 136 4.36 -5.61 -1.64
CA GLY A 136 5.55 -6.32 -1.19
C GLY A 136 6.58 -5.36 -0.60
N ARG A 137 7.72 -5.21 -1.29
CA ARG A 137 8.80 -4.28 -0.89
C ARG A 137 8.77 -2.95 -1.64
N ARG A 138 7.72 -2.68 -2.41
CA ARG A 138 7.57 -1.47 -3.20
C ARG A 138 6.46 -0.59 -2.63
N GLN A 139 6.63 0.72 -2.81
CA GLN A 139 5.60 1.72 -2.59
C GLN A 139 5.31 2.42 -3.91
N GLU A 140 4.04 2.59 -4.22
CA GLU A 140 3.56 3.16 -5.48
C GLU A 140 2.43 4.15 -5.23
N TRP A 141 2.61 5.39 -5.66
CA TRP A 141 1.55 6.38 -5.69
C TRP A 141 0.66 6.14 -6.90
N THR A 142 -0.65 6.32 -6.75
CA THR A 142 -1.53 6.53 -7.90
C THR A 142 -1.26 7.88 -8.55
N ASP A 143 -1.74 8.05 -9.78
CA ASP A 143 -1.96 9.38 -10.33
C ASP A 143 -2.87 10.21 -9.40
N LEU A 144 -2.81 11.54 -9.56
CA LEU A 144 -3.74 12.44 -8.91
C LEU A 144 -5.13 12.31 -9.55
N TRP A 145 -6.10 11.79 -8.79
CA TRP A 145 -7.48 11.63 -9.24
C TRP A 145 -8.27 12.90 -8.93
N GLY A 146 -8.27 13.84 -9.88
CA GLY A 146 -8.96 15.12 -9.79
C GLY A 146 -8.08 16.27 -10.28
N GLY A 147 -8.42 17.50 -9.90
CA GLY A 147 -7.71 18.71 -10.30
C GLY A 147 -6.66 19.20 -9.29
N PRO A 148 -5.78 20.13 -9.70
CA PRO A 148 -4.72 20.68 -8.85
C PRO A 148 -5.21 21.74 -7.84
N GLY A 149 -6.52 22.01 -7.77
CA GLY A 149 -7.11 23.02 -6.88
C GLY A 149 -6.96 22.68 -5.39
N GLY A 150 -7.33 23.64 -4.53
CA GLY A 150 -7.32 23.47 -3.08
C GLY A 150 -5.95 23.40 -2.42
N GLU A 151 -5.94 23.22 -1.11
CA GLU A 151 -4.75 22.90 -0.31
C GLU A 151 -4.54 21.38 -0.20
N LEU A 152 -3.32 20.96 0.14
CA LEU A 152 -2.95 19.55 0.25
C LEU A 152 -2.89 19.12 1.71
N ALA A 153 -3.66 18.09 2.06
CA ALA A 153 -3.53 17.36 3.30
C ALA A 153 -2.94 15.96 3.03
N GLU A 154 -1.94 15.57 3.81
CA GLU A 154 -1.36 14.24 3.76
C GLU A 154 -1.70 13.42 5.01
N ILE A 155 -2.19 12.22 4.79
CA ILE A 155 -2.53 11.25 5.81
C ILE A 155 -1.49 10.13 5.78
N CYS A 156 -0.79 9.92 6.89
CA CYS A 156 0.15 8.82 7.06
C CYS A 156 -0.40 7.78 8.03
N LEU A 157 -0.69 6.58 7.51
CA LEU A 157 -1.14 5.45 8.32
C LEU A 157 0.06 4.76 8.94
N ARG A 158 0.10 4.71 10.26
CA ARG A 158 1.18 4.07 11.02
C ARG A 158 1.23 2.55 10.76
N PRO A 159 2.34 1.86 11.07
CA PRO A 159 2.36 0.40 11.08
C PRO A 159 1.21 -0.18 11.93
N GLY A 160 0.48 -1.15 11.36
CA GLY A 160 -0.72 -1.76 11.96
C GLY A 160 -1.99 -0.90 11.91
N GLU A 161 -1.91 0.34 11.41
CA GLU A 161 -3.06 1.19 11.16
C GLU A 161 -3.62 0.94 9.75
N HIS A 162 -4.94 0.77 9.67
CA HIS A 162 -5.68 0.54 8.44
C HIS A 162 -7.01 1.28 8.47
N LEU A 163 -7.49 1.65 7.29
CA LEU A 163 -8.78 2.32 7.13
C LEU A 163 -9.93 1.32 7.31
N THR A 164 -10.93 1.74 8.07
CA THR A 164 -12.13 0.96 8.45
C THR A 164 -13.41 1.58 7.90
N SER A 165 -13.42 2.87 7.55
CA SER A 165 -14.55 3.52 6.89
C SER A 165 -14.08 4.72 6.07
N VAL A 166 -14.83 5.04 5.02
CA VAL A 166 -14.76 6.32 4.33
C VAL A 166 -16.13 6.97 4.41
N GLU A 167 -16.18 8.17 4.96
CA GLU A 167 -17.40 8.94 5.15
C GLU A 167 -17.28 10.26 4.41
N GLY A 168 -18.40 10.84 4.03
CA GLY A 168 -18.35 12.09 3.31
C GLY A 168 -19.71 12.66 2.99
N HIS A 169 -19.68 13.73 2.21
CA HIS A 169 -20.87 14.38 1.68
C HIS A 169 -20.71 14.58 0.18
N CYS A 170 -21.78 14.38 -0.57
CA CYS A 170 -21.85 14.68 -1.99
C CYS A 170 -22.82 15.83 -2.22
N GLY A 171 -22.55 16.68 -3.20
CA GLY A 171 -23.41 17.82 -3.47
C GLY A 171 -22.94 18.62 -4.67
N GLU A 172 -23.73 19.62 -5.05
CA GLU A 172 -23.39 20.50 -6.16
C GLU A 172 -22.24 21.44 -5.79
N PHE A 173 -21.28 21.57 -6.70
CA PHE A 173 -20.19 22.52 -6.62
C PHE A 173 -19.77 22.94 -8.04
N GLU A 174 -19.73 24.26 -8.29
CA GLU A 174 -19.38 24.81 -9.61
C GLU A 174 -20.14 24.17 -10.79
N GLY A 175 -21.44 23.88 -10.59
CA GLY A 175 -22.31 23.27 -11.61
C GLY A 175 -22.05 21.77 -11.86
N SER A 176 -21.34 21.08 -10.97
CA SER A 176 -21.13 19.63 -11.02
C SER A 176 -21.46 18.98 -9.68
N PHE A 177 -22.05 17.78 -9.70
CA PHE A 177 -22.29 17.01 -8.48
C PHE A 177 -21.03 16.20 -8.13
N VAL A 178 -20.42 16.49 -6.97
CA VAL A 178 -19.08 16.00 -6.60
C VAL A 178 -19.01 15.59 -5.13
N VAL A 179 -17.90 14.97 -4.73
CA VAL A 179 -17.58 14.77 -3.30
C VAL A 179 -17.19 16.12 -2.69
N ARG A 180 -18.04 16.62 -1.79
CA ARG A 180 -17.93 17.92 -1.12
C ARG A 180 -17.02 17.85 0.10
N ALA A 181 -17.12 16.79 0.87
CA ALA A 181 -16.29 16.55 2.05
C ALA A 181 -15.95 15.06 2.19
N LEU A 182 -14.76 14.76 2.71
CA LEU A 182 -14.28 13.39 2.92
C LEU A 182 -13.62 13.25 4.29
N THR A 183 -14.01 12.22 5.03
CA THR A 183 -13.39 11.80 6.28
C THR A 183 -12.94 10.35 6.12
N LEU A 184 -11.68 10.09 6.44
CA LEU A 184 -11.10 8.75 6.42
C LEU A 184 -11.00 8.25 7.86
N VAL A 185 -11.67 7.14 8.16
CA VAL A 185 -11.67 6.56 9.51
C VAL A 185 -10.77 5.34 9.51
N SER A 186 -9.83 5.29 10.45
CA SER A 186 -8.97 4.14 10.70
C SER A 186 -9.37 3.41 11.98
N ASN A 187 -8.78 2.24 12.20
CA ASN A 187 -8.87 1.52 13.47
C ASN A 187 -8.24 2.26 14.66
N ARG A 188 -7.64 3.44 14.45
CA ARG A 188 -7.01 4.25 15.50
C ARG A 188 -7.60 5.64 15.65
N ARG A 189 -7.94 6.31 14.54
CA ARG A 189 -8.39 7.71 14.53
C ARG A 189 -9.12 8.06 13.23
N ALA A 190 -9.78 9.21 13.22
CA ALA A 190 -10.35 9.79 12.01
C ALA A 190 -9.43 10.90 11.44
N TYR A 191 -9.44 11.07 10.13
CA TYR A 191 -8.72 12.10 9.39
C TYR A 191 -9.70 12.93 8.55
N GLY A 192 -9.68 14.24 8.71
CA GLY A 192 -10.61 15.17 8.09
C GLY A 192 -11.61 15.77 9.09
N PRO A 193 -12.76 16.28 8.62
CA PRO A 193 -13.20 16.27 7.23
C PRO A 193 -12.36 17.18 6.33
N TYR A 194 -12.11 16.72 5.11
CA TYR A 194 -11.44 17.47 4.06
C TYR A 194 -12.48 17.96 3.06
N GLY A 195 -12.61 19.29 2.91
CA GLY A 195 -13.69 19.90 2.15
C GLY A 195 -14.82 20.42 3.06
N ARG A 196 -15.90 20.93 2.48
CA ARG A 196 -17.06 21.43 3.23
C ARG A 196 -18.35 20.81 2.69
N PRO A 197 -19.18 20.15 3.53
CA PRO A 197 -20.41 19.49 3.09
C PRO A 197 -21.33 20.34 2.21
N GLY A 198 -21.37 21.65 2.48
CA GLY A 198 -22.36 22.55 1.89
C GLY A 198 -23.72 22.41 2.59
N PRO A 199 -24.64 23.37 2.38
CA PRO A 199 -25.95 23.36 3.04
C PRO A 199 -26.82 22.16 2.63
N ASP A 200 -26.75 21.72 1.38
CA ASP A 200 -27.59 20.65 0.81
C ASP A 200 -26.80 19.36 0.51
N GLY A 201 -25.68 19.14 1.22
CA GLY A 201 -24.83 17.98 1.02
C GLY A 201 -25.48 16.68 1.51
N VAL A 202 -25.54 15.66 0.65
CA VAL A 202 -26.04 14.32 0.99
C VAL A 202 -24.92 13.50 1.64
N PRO A 203 -25.07 13.05 2.90
CA PRO A 203 -24.05 12.25 3.56
C PRO A 203 -23.97 10.84 2.95
N PHE A 204 -22.78 10.26 2.97
CA PHE A 204 -22.53 8.86 2.62
C PHE A 204 -21.49 8.23 3.54
N ALA A 205 -21.53 6.90 3.64
CA ALA A 205 -20.54 6.11 4.35
C ALA A 205 -20.26 4.80 3.60
N LEU A 206 -18.99 4.40 3.57
CA LEU A 206 -18.49 3.17 2.97
C LEU A 206 -17.70 2.37 4.03
N PRO A 207 -18.41 1.69 4.96
CA PRO A 207 -17.76 0.93 6.03
C PRO A 207 -17.12 -0.35 5.50
N ALA A 208 -16.01 -0.76 6.13
CA ALA A 208 -15.32 -2.02 5.83
C ALA A 208 -16.00 -3.25 6.47
N ALA A 209 -17.07 -3.07 7.25
CA ALA A 209 -17.91 -4.13 7.82
C ALA A 209 -17.12 -5.30 8.47
N GLY A 210 -16.13 -4.97 9.31
CA GLY A 210 -15.27 -5.96 9.98
C GLY A 210 -14.03 -6.39 9.19
N GLY A 211 -13.89 -5.93 7.94
CA GLY A 211 -12.66 -6.00 7.15
C GLY A 211 -11.82 -4.73 7.25
N ARG A 212 -10.93 -4.55 6.26
CA ARG A 212 -10.14 -3.33 6.07
C ARG A 212 -10.23 -2.81 4.65
N ILE A 213 -10.16 -1.49 4.47
CA ILE A 213 -10.07 -0.88 3.14
C ILE A 213 -8.68 -1.15 2.56
N LEU A 214 -8.65 -1.89 1.45
CA LEU A 214 -7.46 -2.27 0.71
C LEU A 214 -7.08 -1.24 -0.35
N GLY A 215 -8.09 -0.57 -0.94
CA GLY A 215 -7.86 0.43 -1.97
C GLY A 215 -9.11 1.19 -2.38
N PHE A 216 -8.98 1.96 -3.44
CA PHE A 216 -10.00 2.92 -3.87
C PHE A 216 -10.24 2.80 -5.37
N HIS A 217 -11.47 3.12 -5.77
CA HIS A 217 -11.81 3.46 -7.15
C HIS A 217 -12.58 4.78 -7.12
N ALA A 218 -12.63 5.50 -8.23
CA ALA A 218 -13.21 6.83 -8.26
C ALA A 218 -13.73 7.20 -9.64
N ARG A 219 -14.45 8.32 -9.70
CA ARG A 219 -14.64 9.11 -10.90
C ARG A 219 -14.01 10.48 -10.65
N SER A 220 -13.23 10.97 -11.60
CA SER A 220 -12.57 12.27 -11.43
C SER A 220 -12.41 13.04 -12.73
N GLY A 221 -12.61 14.35 -12.62
CA GLY A 221 -12.38 15.37 -13.64
C GLY A 221 -11.63 16.55 -13.05
N ARG A 222 -12.26 17.73 -13.02
CA ARG A 222 -11.73 18.91 -12.31
C ARG A 222 -11.74 18.70 -10.78
N HIS A 223 -12.72 17.96 -10.29
CA HIS A 223 -12.90 17.61 -8.88
C HIS A 223 -12.91 16.09 -8.72
N LEU A 224 -13.01 15.62 -7.48
CA LEU A 224 -13.36 14.24 -7.21
C LEU A 224 -14.88 14.08 -7.35
N ASP A 225 -15.34 13.60 -8.50
CA ASP A 225 -16.76 13.44 -8.81
C ASP A 225 -17.41 12.35 -7.93
N ALA A 226 -16.74 11.21 -7.76
CA ALA A 226 -17.23 10.10 -6.93
C ALA A 226 -16.09 9.24 -6.38
N ILE A 227 -16.31 8.60 -5.23
CA ILE A 227 -15.32 7.72 -4.59
C ILE A 227 -15.96 6.40 -4.14
N GLY A 228 -15.22 5.31 -4.28
CA GLY A 228 -15.58 4.00 -3.75
C GLY A 228 -14.37 3.27 -3.17
N THR A 229 -14.62 2.18 -2.47
CA THR A 229 -13.60 1.42 -1.74
C THR A 229 -13.55 -0.03 -2.19
N TYR A 230 -12.36 -0.62 -2.07
CA TYR A 230 -12.16 -2.05 -2.07
C TYR A 230 -11.91 -2.50 -0.63
N VAL A 231 -12.74 -3.41 -0.14
CA VAL A 231 -12.70 -3.92 1.23
C VAL A 231 -12.19 -5.36 1.20
N MET A 232 -11.09 -5.62 1.91
CA MET A 232 -10.65 -6.98 2.16
C MET A 232 -11.36 -7.50 3.41
N VAL A 233 -12.16 -8.55 3.24
CA VAL A 233 -12.82 -9.27 4.32
C VAL A 233 -12.00 -10.52 4.62
N GLU A 234 -11.48 -10.61 5.84
CA GLU A 234 -10.78 -11.81 6.28
C GLU A 234 -11.81 -12.89 6.60
N GLN A 235 -11.72 -14.03 5.92
CA GLN A 235 -12.55 -15.18 6.28
C GLN A 235 -12.03 -15.74 7.61
N ARG A 236 -12.78 -15.50 8.68
CA ARG A 236 -12.60 -16.25 9.92
C ARG A 236 -13.02 -17.69 9.64
N GLN A 237 -12.05 -18.61 9.58
CA GLN A 237 -12.37 -20.03 9.63
C GLN A 237 -13.12 -20.32 10.95
N PRO A 238 -14.32 -20.92 10.90
CA PRO A 238 -14.99 -21.39 12.10
C PRO A 238 -14.12 -22.47 12.77
N ARG A 239 -13.99 -22.39 14.10
CA ARG A 239 -13.31 -23.40 14.91
C ARG A 239 -14.08 -24.71 14.93
#